data_AF-A0A7V1APJ3-F1
#
_entry.id   AF-A0A7V1APJ3-F1
#
_cell.length_a   1.000
_cell.length_b   1.000
_cell.length_c   1.000
_cell.angle_alpha   90.00
_cell.angle_beta   90.00
_cell.angle_gamma   90.00
#
_symmetry.space_group_name_H-M   'P 1'
#
loop_
_entity.id
_entity.type
_entity.pdbx_description
1 polymer ?
#
loop_
_entity_poly.entity_id
_entity_poly.type
_entity_poly.pdbx_seq_one_letter_code
_entity_poly.pdbx_strand_id
1 'polypeptide(L)'
;MTNEEAQKKIEQLRKEINYHDYRYYILADPVISDAEYDRLFQELKFLETKFPDLITPDSPTQRVGAPRPEGIGFESVTHLVPMLSMDDVFNEEEFRDFDRRVREGLDVEAVDYTGEPKFDGLSANLTYE
;
A
#
# COMPACT_ATOMS: atom_id res chain seq x y z
N MET A 1 20.70 21.35 -23.74
CA MET A 1 21.29 20.56 -22.66
C MET A 1 21.94 19.35 -23.30
N THR A 2 23.24 19.17 -23.09
CA THR A 2 24.00 18.00 -23.57
C THR A 2 23.69 16.78 -22.70
N ASN A 3 24.10 15.59 -23.15
CA ASN A 3 23.90 14.36 -22.36
C ASN A 3 24.66 14.42 -21.02
N GLU A 4 25.87 15.00 -21.00
CA GLU A 4 26.66 15.18 -19.77
C GLU A 4 26.02 16.20 -18.80
N GLU A 5 25.45 17.28 -19.33
CA GLU A 5 24.70 18.25 -18.51
C GLU A 5 23.42 17.63 -17.94
N ALA A 6 22.73 16.81 -18.75
CA ALA A 6 21.54 16.07 -18.33
C ALA A 6 21.87 15.11 -17.19
N GLN A 7 22.94 14.32 -17.34
CA GLN A 7 23.39 13.37 -16.32
C GLN A 7 23.69 14.07 -14.99
N LYS A 8 24.47 15.16 -15.01
CA LYS A 8 24.78 15.92 -13.78
C LYS A 8 23.52 16.45 -13.10
N LYS A 9 22.58 16.98 -13.88
CA LYS A 9 21.33 17.53 -13.36
C LYS A 9 20.40 16.45 -12.81
N ILE A 10 20.29 15.30 -13.50
CA ILE A 10 19.54 14.13 -13.03
C ILE A 10 20.13 13.60 -11.72
N GLU A 11 21.45 13.45 -11.63
CA GLU A 11 22.11 13.01 -10.39
C GLU A 11 21.88 13.98 -9.22
N GLN A 12 21.89 15.28 -9.50
CA GLN A 12 21.57 16.29 -8.49
C GLN A 12 20.12 16.17 -8.01
N LEU A 13 19.16 16.11 -8.94
CA LEU A 13 17.73 15.98 -8.61
C LEU A 13 17.45 14.69 -7.84
N ARG A 14 18.06 13.57 -8.23
CA ARG A 14 17.95 12.30 -7.49
C ARG A 14 18.44 12.45 -6.05
N LYS A 15 19.58 13.11 -5.82
CA LYS A 15 20.10 13.33 -4.46
C LYS A 15 19.18 14.21 -3.64
N GLU A 16 18.68 15.29 -4.22
CA GLU A 16 17.79 16.24 -3.57
C GLU A 16 16.44 15.59 -3.21
N ILE A 17 15.82 14.88 -4.15
CA ILE A 17 14.57 14.15 -3.92
C ILE A 17 14.75 13.08 -2.85
N ASN A 18 15.81 12.26 -2.91
CA ASN A 18 16.07 11.25 -1.88
C ASN A 18 16.29 11.87 -0.49
N TYR A 19 16.90 13.06 -0.41
CA TYR A 19 17.05 13.79 0.84
C TYR A 19 15.69 14.22 1.40
N HIS A 20 14.81 14.75 0.55
CA HIS A 20 13.45 15.13 0.95
C HIS A 20 12.58 13.92 1.30
N ASP A 21 12.69 12.82 0.57
CA ASP A 21 12.07 11.53 0.91
C ASP A 21 12.48 11.08 2.31
N TYR A 22 13.78 11.15 2.63
CA TYR A 22 14.26 10.77 3.96
C TYR A 22 13.66 11.67 5.05
N ARG A 23 13.64 12.98 4.83
CA ARG A 23 13.05 13.94 5.77
C ARG A 23 11.55 13.73 5.97
N TYR A 24 10.82 13.44 4.90
CA TYR A 24 9.38 13.24 4.91
C TYR A 24 9.00 11.89 5.52
N TYR A 25 9.54 10.77 4.98
CA TYR A 25 9.11 9.42 5.36
C TYR A 25 9.80 8.86 6.60
N ILE A 26 11.05 9.27 6.89
CA ILE A 26 11.83 8.69 7.99
C ILE A 26 11.84 9.59 9.21
N LEU A 27 12.09 10.89 9.00
CA LEU A 27 12.21 11.85 10.11
C LEU A 27 10.89 12.52 10.48
N ALA A 28 9.86 12.41 9.64
CA ALA A 28 8.60 13.16 9.79
C ALA A 28 8.82 14.68 10.00
N ASP A 29 9.87 15.23 9.37
CA ASP A 29 10.30 16.63 9.49
C ASP A 29 10.64 17.19 8.09
N PRO A 30 9.62 17.41 7.24
CA PRO A 30 9.81 17.91 5.89
C PRO A 30 10.34 19.35 5.88
N VAL A 31 11.30 19.60 5.01
CA VAL A 31 11.97 20.92 4.89
C VAL A 31 11.49 21.75 3.70
N ILE A 32 10.67 21.16 2.84
CA ILE A 32 10.05 21.80 1.69
C ILE A 32 8.58 21.42 1.65
N SER A 33 7.77 22.25 1.00
CA SER A 33 6.36 21.96 0.75
C SER A 33 6.19 20.88 -0.33
N ASP A 34 5.02 20.22 -0.33
CA ASP A 34 4.65 19.24 -1.35
C ASP A 34 4.73 19.84 -2.76
N ALA A 35 4.34 21.11 -2.93
CA ALA A 35 4.41 21.79 -4.22
C ALA A 35 5.85 22.03 -4.71
N GLU A 36 6.82 22.19 -3.81
CA GLU A 36 8.23 22.29 -4.15
C GLU A 36 8.81 20.92 -4.49
N TYR A 37 8.44 19.90 -3.72
CA TYR A 37 8.82 18.51 -3.99
C TYR A 37 8.32 18.05 -5.36
N ASP A 38 7.05 18.31 -5.67
CA ASP A 38 6.43 17.97 -6.94
C ASP A 38 7.15 18.62 -8.13
N ARG A 39 7.63 19.86 -7.98
CA ARG A 39 8.42 20.53 -9.04
C ARG A 39 9.73 19.82 -9.30
N LEU A 40 10.46 19.43 -8.25
CA LEU A 40 11.70 18.67 -8.38
C LEU A 40 11.44 17.31 -9.05
N PHE A 41 10.39 16.62 -8.63
CA PHE A 41 10.03 15.31 -9.16
C PHE A 41 9.60 15.37 -10.63
N GLN A 42 8.79 16.37 -11.01
CA GLN A 42 8.39 16.60 -12.40
C GLN A 42 9.59 16.99 -13.27
N GLU A 43 10.54 17.78 -12.76
CA GLU A 43 11.77 18.11 -13.47
C GLU A 43 12.60 16.83 -13.73
N LEU A 44 12.80 15.98 -12.72
CA LEU A 44 13.51 14.71 -12.87
C LEU A 44 12.83 13.82 -13.92
N LYS A 45 11.51 13.65 -13.81
CA LYS A 45 10.71 12.83 -14.73
C LYS A 45 10.79 13.34 -16.17
N PHE A 46 10.75 14.66 -16.36
CA PHE A 46 10.90 15.29 -17.67
C PHE A 46 12.28 15.01 -18.28
N LEU A 47 13.35 15.13 -17.49
CA LEU A 47 14.71 14.86 -17.95
C LEU A 47 14.90 13.39 -18.30
N GLU A 48 14.42 12.47 -17.47
CA GLU A 48 14.48 11.03 -17.74
C GLU A 48 13.66 10.63 -18.98
N THR A 49 12.54 11.31 -19.24
CA THR A 49 11.77 11.11 -20.48
C THR A 49 12.56 11.56 -21.72
N LYS A 50 13.35 12.63 -21.60
CA LYS A 50 14.19 13.14 -22.70
C LYS A 50 15.48 12.36 -22.90
N PHE A 51 16.00 11.74 -21.83
CA PHE A 51 17.26 11.00 -21.82
C PHE A 51 17.02 9.61 -21.21
N PRO A 52 16.32 8.71 -21.93
CA PRO A 52 15.92 7.40 -21.39
C PRO A 52 17.12 6.53 -20.99
N ASP A 53 18.26 6.69 -21.65
CA ASP A 53 19.51 5.97 -21.34
C ASP A 53 20.09 6.31 -19.96
N LEU A 54 19.63 7.42 -19.35
CA LEU A 54 20.06 7.85 -18.02
C LEU A 54 19.14 7.35 -16.88
N ILE A 55 18.04 6.66 -17.21
CA ILE A 55 17.15 6.06 -16.21
C ILE A 55 17.88 4.93 -15.49
N THR A 56 17.86 4.96 -14.16
CA THR A 56 18.42 3.91 -13.33
C THR A 56 17.33 3.30 -12.44
N PRO A 57 17.41 1.99 -12.11
CA PRO A 57 16.41 1.31 -11.28
C PRO A 57 16.22 1.91 -9.88
N ASP A 58 17.24 2.60 -9.36
CA ASP A 58 17.23 3.25 -8.05
C ASP A 58 16.66 4.68 -8.07
N SER A 59 16.33 5.21 -9.25
CA SER A 59 15.77 6.55 -9.40
C SER A 59 14.42 6.68 -8.67
N PRO A 60 14.14 7.81 -7.99
CA PRO A 60 12.87 8.05 -7.31
C PRO A 60 11.64 7.89 -8.23
N THR A 61 11.77 8.16 -9.53
CA THR A 61 10.68 8.01 -10.51
C THR A 61 10.28 6.56 -10.80
N GLN A 62 11.16 5.61 -10.47
CA GLN A 62 10.92 4.18 -10.67
C GLN A 62 10.33 3.50 -9.43
N ARG A 63 10.25 4.21 -8.30
CA ARG A 63 9.69 3.69 -7.05
C ARG A 63 8.16 3.80 -7.07
N VAL A 64 7.49 2.74 -6.64
CA VAL A 64 6.06 2.76 -6.34
C VAL A 64 5.90 2.86 -4.83
N GLY A 65 5.39 4.01 -4.38
CA GLY A 65 5.24 4.31 -2.96
C GLY A 65 6.54 4.78 -2.29
N ALA A 66 6.45 4.99 -0.97
CA ALA A 66 7.54 5.51 -0.16
C ALA A 66 8.60 4.45 0.18
N PRO A 67 9.89 4.80 0.25
CA PRO A 67 10.89 3.93 0.84
C PRO A 67 10.52 3.64 2.31
N ARG A 68 10.52 2.35 2.68
CA ARG A 68 10.28 1.92 4.05
C ARG A 68 11.46 2.41 4.93
N PRO A 69 11.21 3.02 6.10
CA PRO A 69 12.24 3.16 7.11
C PRO A 69 12.83 1.80 7.47
N GLU A 70 14.10 1.58 7.16
CA GLU A 70 14.81 0.37 7.60
C GLU A 70 14.75 0.29 9.14
N GLY A 71 14.31 -0.84 9.67
CA GLY A 71 14.28 -1.09 11.11
C GLY A 71 13.05 -0.58 11.88
N ILE A 72 12.09 0.08 11.24
CA ILE A 72 10.82 0.46 11.89
C ILE A 72 9.74 -0.57 11.50
N GLY A 73 9.36 -1.40 12.46
CA GLY A 73 8.18 -2.27 12.33
C GLY A 73 6.89 -1.46 12.46
N PHE A 74 5.77 -2.01 12.00
CA PHE A 74 4.46 -1.41 12.27
C PHE A 74 4.14 -1.49 13.76
N GLU A 75 3.65 -0.39 14.33
CA GLU A 75 3.07 -0.43 15.66
C GLU A 75 1.81 -1.31 15.65
N SER A 76 1.64 -2.12 16.70
CA SER A 76 0.43 -2.90 16.86
C SER A 76 -0.70 -1.99 17.31
N VAL A 77 -1.80 -2.00 16.56
CA VAL A 77 -3.02 -1.26 16.91
C VAL A 77 -4.10 -2.22 17.37
N THR A 78 -4.91 -1.77 18.33
CA THR A 78 -6.11 -2.51 18.73
C THR A 78 -7.27 -2.09 17.85
N HIS A 79 -7.90 -3.04 17.16
CA HIS A 79 -9.10 -2.78 16.38
C HIS A 79 -10.28 -2.40 17.29
N LEU A 80 -11.13 -1.47 16.83
CA LEU A 80 -12.33 -1.03 17.57
C LEU A 80 -13.31 -2.19 17.83
N VAL A 81 -13.37 -3.15 16.91
CA VAL A 81 -14.16 -4.38 17.02
C VAL A 81 -13.27 -5.56 16.65
N PRO A 82 -13.35 -6.70 17.37
CA PRO A 82 -12.58 -7.90 17.02
C PRO A 82 -12.86 -8.36 15.58
N MET A 83 -11.80 -8.61 14.82
CA MET A 83 -11.90 -9.24 13.50
C MET A 83 -12.00 -10.77 13.69
N LEU A 84 -13.21 -11.31 13.57
CA LEU A 84 -13.46 -12.75 13.71
C LEU A 84 -13.04 -13.51 12.46
N SER A 85 -12.60 -14.75 12.66
CA SER A 85 -12.41 -15.72 11.58
C SER A 85 -13.69 -16.53 11.37
N MET A 86 -13.82 -17.13 10.21
CA MET A 86 -14.91 -18.06 9.88
C MET A 86 -14.43 -19.50 10.08
N ASP A 87 -15.35 -20.38 10.49
CA ASP A 87 -15.11 -21.82 10.47
C ASP A 87 -15.19 -22.34 9.03
N ASP A 88 -14.38 -23.35 8.72
CA ASP A 88 -14.33 -23.98 7.40
C ASP A 88 -15.32 -25.14 7.28
N VAL A 89 -15.81 -25.34 6.05
CA VAL A 89 -16.66 -26.48 5.65
C VAL A 89 -16.11 -27.03 4.34
N PHE A 90 -15.85 -28.33 4.28
CA PHE A 90 -15.17 -28.97 3.14
C PHE A 90 -16.06 -29.90 2.33
N ASN A 91 -17.24 -30.26 2.85
CA ASN A 91 -18.16 -31.17 2.18
C ASN A 91 -19.63 -30.80 2.44
N GLU A 92 -20.52 -31.44 1.68
CA GLU A 92 -21.96 -31.16 1.72
C GLU A 92 -22.60 -31.54 3.06
N GLU A 93 -22.12 -32.60 3.72
CA GLU A 93 -22.68 -33.05 5.00
C GLU A 93 -22.40 -32.03 6.11
N GLU A 94 -21.17 -31.54 6.20
CA GLU A 94 -20.77 -30.45 7.09
C GLU A 94 -21.56 -29.17 6.82
N PHE A 95 -21.82 -28.84 5.54
CA PHE A 95 -22.62 -27.69 5.17
C PHE A 95 -24.09 -27.83 5.62
N ARG A 96 -24.68 -29.03 5.45
CA ARG A 96 -26.03 -29.32 5.93
C ARG A 96 -26.13 -29.29 7.45
N ASP A 97 -25.08 -29.71 8.16
CA ASP A 97 -25.04 -29.62 9.61
C ASP A 97 -24.92 -28.17 10.10
N PHE A 98 -24.12 -27.35 9.41
CA PHE A 98 -24.09 -25.90 9.64
C PHE A 98 -25.50 -25.29 9.49
N ASP A 99 -26.19 -25.54 8.38
CA ASP A 99 -27.55 -25.04 8.16
C ASP A 99 -28.52 -25.49 9.25
N ARG A 100 -28.45 -26.75 9.66
CA ARG A 100 -29.26 -27.29 10.76
C ARG A 100 -29.05 -26.50 12.06
N ARG A 101 -27.80 -26.26 12.45
CA ARG A 101 -27.48 -25.50 13.67
C ARG A 101 -27.98 -24.05 13.60
N VAL A 102 -27.91 -23.42 12.43
CA VAL A 102 -28.42 -22.05 12.23
C VAL A 102 -29.95 -22.02 12.39
N ARG A 103 -30.67 -22.94 11.72
CA ARG A 103 -32.14 -23.05 11.83
C ARG A 103 -32.61 -23.34 13.26
N GLU A 104 -31.98 -24.30 13.94
CA GLU A 104 -32.25 -24.62 15.33
C GLU A 104 -31.98 -23.44 16.26
N GLY A 105 -30.89 -22.69 16.02
CA GLY A 105 -30.51 -21.53 16.83
C GLY A 105 -31.42 -20.30 16.63
N LEU A 106 -32.06 -20.17 15.46
CA LEU A 106 -32.97 -19.08 15.13
C LEU A 106 -34.46 -19.43 15.31
N ASP A 107 -34.79 -20.70 15.55
CA ASP A 107 -36.16 -21.23 15.62
C ASP A 107 -36.96 -20.96 14.33
N VAL A 108 -36.36 -21.30 13.18
CA VAL A 108 -36.97 -21.10 11.84
C VAL A 108 -36.82 -22.33 10.96
N GLU A 109 -37.78 -22.51 10.05
CA GLU A 109 -37.80 -23.64 9.10
C GLU A 109 -36.80 -23.48 7.93
N ALA A 110 -36.46 -22.25 7.57
CA ALA A 110 -35.57 -21.95 6.45
C ALA A 110 -34.79 -20.64 6.69
N VAL A 111 -33.60 -20.56 6.09
CA VAL A 111 -32.70 -19.40 6.17
C VAL A 111 -32.24 -19.04 4.78
N ASP A 112 -32.29 -17.75 4.45
CA ASP A 112 -31.69 -17.22 3.24
C ASP A 112 -30.21 -16.92 3.49
N TYR A 113 -29.34 -17.44 2.63
CA TYR A 113 -27.89 -17.22 2.69
C TYR A 113 -27.41 -16.35 1.53
N THR A 114 -26.43 -15.48 1.80
CA THR A 114 -25.67 -14.80 0.75
C THR A 114 -24.32 -15.51 0.58
N GLY A 115 -24.05 -15.97 -0.64
CA GLY A 115 -22.79 -16.62 -0.99
C GLY A 115 -21.86 -15.65 -1.69
N GLU A 116 -20.68 -15.43 -1.11
CA GLU A 116 -19.64 -14.59 -1.69
C GLU A 116 -18.36 -15.43 -1.92
N PRO A 117 -17.60 -15.15 -3.00
CA PRO A 117 -16.29 -15.78 -3.18
C PRO A 117 -15.35 -15.44 -2.03
N LYS A 118 -14.70 -16.45 -1.45
CA LYS A 118 -13.64 -16.23 -0.45
C LYS A 118 -12.38 -15.74 -1.15
N PHE A 119 -12.05 -14.46 -0.97
CA PHE A 119 -10.80 -13.91 -1.48
C PHE A 119 -9.61 -14.45 -0.67
N ASP A 120 -8.58 -14.94 -1.37
CA ASP A 120 -7.32 -15.34 -0.77
C ASP A 120 -6.38 -14.12 -0.74
N GLY A 121 -6.30 -13.48 0.43
CA GLY A 121 -5.60 -12.22 0.60
C GLY A 121 -5.42 -11.83 2.07
N LEU A 122 -5.14 -10.55 2.29
CA LEU A 122 -4.97 -9.99 3.62
C LEU A 122 -6.26 -9.34 4.12
N SER A 123 -6.63 -9.62 5.36
CA SER A 123 -7.71 -8.88 6.03
C SER A 123 -7.25 -7.46 6.39
N ALA A 124 -8.06 -6.46 6.07
CA ALA A 124 -7.77 -5.06 6.37
C ALA A 124 -8.93 -4.42 7.15
N ASN A 125 -8.60 -3.47 8.02
CA ASN A 125 -9.57 -2.66 8.76
C ASN A 125 -9.31 -1.18 8.45
N LEU A 126 -10.34 -0.47 8.01
CA LEU A 126 -10.26 0.96 7.68
C LEU A 126 -11.15 1.73 8.66
N THR A 127 -10.55 2.59 9.47
CA THR A 127 -11.27 3.49 10.39
C THR A 127 -11.42 4.86 9.72
N TYR A 128 -12.63 5.42 9.77
CA TYR A 128 -12.98 6.72 9.23
C TYR A 128 -13.51 7.60 10.36
N GLU A 129 -13.16 8.88 10.36
CA GLU A 129 -13.60 9.89 11.34
C GLU A 129 -14.23 11.10 10.64
#